data_AF-A0A6I9NL45-F1
#
_entry.id   AF-A0A6I9NL45-F1
#
_cell.length_a   1.000
_cell.length_b   1.000
_cell.length_c   1.000
_cell.angle_alpha   90.00
_cell.angle_beta   90.00
_cell.angle_gamma   90.00
#
_symmetry.space_group_name_H-M   'P 1'
#
loop_
_entity.id
_entity.type
_entity.pdbx_description
1 polymer ?
#
loop_
_entity_poly.entity_id
_entity_poly.type
_entity_poly.pdbx_seq_one_letter_code
_entity_poly.pdbx_strand_id
1 'polypeptide(L)'
;MSRKGKRNTTKSKKLDEEEIDQLSQVSNSMDDDTQPDDAVPSGEAHMSLILKELGDFRKDSCQQLSGIKEDINKINKRMEEAEERIDAAETRIQSWEEVVSGLVKLQVQTEAKLTDLEGRTRRENVRIYGVEEGAEAMSTSVIAFVEELLIKGLELTPSTLQIERAHRALVPKPPAEASPRSLVVKFSSFKMKEDVIKKAWQKKGFYFKERKVNVDHDYAPELQRRRRQYAEARLRRQQQTW
;
A
#
# COMPACT_ATOMS: atom_id res chain seq x y z
N MET A 1 16.55 -19.02 6.30
CA MET A 1 16.57 -19.49 7.70
C MET A 1 15.25 -19.09 8.35
N SER A 2 14.30 -20.00 8.55
CA SER A 2 13.38 -19.97 9.68
C SER A 2 12.51 -21.23 9.67
N ARG A 3 12.21 -21.73 10.86
CA ARG A 3 12.05 -23.15 11.19
C ARG A 3 10.62 -23.68 10.93
N LYS A 4 10.54 -24.89 10.35
CA LYS A 4 9.36 -25.76 10.38
C LYS A 4 9.06 -26.17 11.84
N GLY A 5 7.96 -25.68 12.41
CA GLY A 5 7.41 -26.16 13.68
C GLY A 5 6.40 -27.27 13.45
N LYS A 6 6.76 -28.49 13.86
CA LYS A 6 5.88 -29.68 13.89
C LYS A 6 4.71 -29.45 14.86
N ARG A 7 3.48 -29.70 14.39
CA ARG A 7 2.31 -29.87 15.26
C ARG A 7 2.44 -31.23 15.96
N ASN A 8 2.58 -31.23 17.27
CA ASN A 8 2.44 -32.43 18.08
C ASN A 8 0.96 -32.64 18.39
N THR A 9 0.41 -33.71 17.84
CA THR A 9 -0.91 -34.23 18.18
C THR A 9 -0.77 -35.11 19.43
N THR A 10 -1.24 -34.65 20.58
CA THR A 10 -1.38 -35.51 21.76
C THR A 10 -2.81 -36.02 21.78
N LYS A 11 -2.95 -37.33 21.54
CA LYS A 11 -4.20 -38.08 21.70
C LYS A 11 -4.60 -38.06 23.18
N SER A 12 -5.74 -37.45 23.50
CA SER A 12 -6.42 -37.70 24.76
C SER A 12 -7.20 -39.00 24.66
N LYS A 13 -6.76 -40.02 25.39
CA LYS A 13 -7.53 -41.25 25.66
C LYS A 13 -8.01 -41.19 27.11
N LYS A 14 -9.35 -41.22 27.25
CA LYS A 14 -10.23 -41.76 28.31
C LYS A 14 -9.78 -41.70 29.77
N LEU A 15 -10.72 -41.35 30.65
CA LEU A 15 -11.22 -42.27 31.68
C LEU A 15 -12.64 -41.85 32.09
N ASP A 16 -13.51 -42.85 32.11
CA ASP A 16 -14.95 -42.78 32.26
C ASP A 16 -15.32 -42.56 33.75
N GLU A 17 -16.43 -41.85 33.99
CA GLU A 17 -17.04 -41.64 35.31
C GLU A 17 -17.63 -42.95 35.84
N GLU A 18 -16.86 -43.77 36.58
CA GLU A 18 -17.41 -44.94 37.29
C GLU A 18 -16.41 -45.50 38.32
N GLU A 19 -16.04 -44.75 39.38
CA GLU A 19 -15.32 -45.35 40.52
C GLU A 19 -15.31 -44.50 41.81
N ILE A 20 -16.46 -44.11 42.36
CA ILE A 20 -16.58 -43.73 43.79
C ILE A 20 -17.93 -44.19 44.33
N ASP A 21 -18.15 -45.50 44.42
CA ASP A 21 -19.20 -46.04 45.30
C ASP A 21 -18.95 -47.51 45.68
N GLN A 22 -17.78 -47.84 46.24
CA GLN A 22 -17.54 -49.17 46.84
C GLN A 22 -16.59 -49.08 48.04
N LEU A 23 -17.00 -48.38 49.10
CA LEU A 23 -16.44 -48.56 50.45
C LEU A 23 -17.55 -48.30 51.49
N SER A 24 -18.64 -49.06 51.40
CA SER A 24 -19.49 -49.28 52.56
C SER A 24 -19.91 -50.74 52.60
N GLN A 25 -19.88 -51.31 53.81
CA GLN A 25 -20.26 -52.67 54.19
C GLN A 25 -19.15 -53.73 54.18
N VAL A 26 -18.48 -53.86 55.34
CA VAL A 26 -18.25 -55.14 56.01
C VAL A 26 -18.26 -54.91 57.53
N SER A 27 -19.31 -55.43 58.19
CA SER A 27 -19.41 -56.01 59.57
C SER A 27 -18.80 -55.27 60.77
N ASN A 28 -19.33 -55.29 62.00
CA ASN A 28 -20.31 -56.15 62.65
C ASN A 28 -20.72 -55.50 63.99
N SER A 29 -21.88 -55.91 64.49
CA SER A 29 -22.42 -55.71 65.84
C SER A 29 -21.51 -56.18 66.98
N MET A 30 -21.50 -55.44 68.09
CA MET A 30 -21.33 -55.98 69.45
C MET A 30 -21.81 -54.93 70.47
N ASP A 31 -22.83 -55.30 71.24
CA ASP A 31 -23.30 -54.58 72.42
C ASP A 31 -22.25 -54.64 73.54
N ASP A 32 -22.02 -53.53 74.24
CA ASP A 32 -21.70 -53.55 75.67
C ASP A 32 -22.13 -52.22 76.30
N ASP A 33 -22.88 -52.33 77.38
CA ASP A 33 -23.60 -51.29 78.09
C ASP A 33 -22.87 -51.07 79.43
N THR A 34 -22.28 -49.89 79.69
CA THR A 34 -21.97 -49.36 81.03
C THR A 34 -21.52 -47.88 80.95
N GLN A 35 -22.35 -46.96 81.46
CA GLN A 35 -22.07 -45.54 81.80
C GLN A 35 -21.26 -45.41 83.12
N PRO A 36 -20.86 -44.20 83.61
CA PRO A 36 -20.17 -43.05 82.99
C PRO A 36 -19.08 -42.44 83.95
N ASP A 37 -18.63 -41.21 83.65
CA ASP A 37 -17.93 -40.20 84.50
C ASP A 37 -16.40 -40.24 84.67
N ASP A 38 -15.70 -39.23 84.12
CA ASP A 38 -15.21 -38.09 84.91
C ASP A 38 -14.66 -36.94 84.03
N ALA A 39 -14.83 -35.70 84.51
CA ALA A 39 -14.75 -34.43 83.78
C ALA A 39 -13.32 -33.85 83.57
N VAL A 40 -13.12 -33.13 82.43
CA VAL A 40 -12.13 -32.04 82.30
C VAL A 40 -12.73 -30.87 81.48
N PRO A 41 -13.25 -29.81 82.12
CA PRO A 41 -13.89 -28.69 81.43
C PRO A 41 -12.86 -27.56 81.20
N SER A 42 -12.05 -27.67 80.14
CA SER A 42 -11.33 -26.49 79.61
C SER A 42 -10.90 -26.65 78.14
N GLY A 43 -10.74 -27.88 77.64
CA GLY A 43 -10.36 -28.13 76.24
C GLY A 43 -11.54 -28.12 75.25
N GLU A 44 -12.74 -28.53 75.69
CA GLU A 44 -13.93 -28.66 74.84
C GLU A 44 -14.44 -27.31 74.30
N ALA A 45 -14.35 -26.25 75.12
CA ALA A 45 -14.73 -24.90 74.71
C ALA A 45 -13.77 -24.31 73.66
N HIS A 46 -12.48 -24.64 73.72
CA HIS A 46 -11.48 -24.15 72.75
C HIS A 46 -11.56 -24.92 71.43
N MET A 47 -11.75 -26.24 71.51
CA MET A 47 -11.87 -27.14 70.36
C MET A 47 -13.17 -26.91 69.58
N SER A 48 -14.28 -26.61 70.26
CA SER A 48 -15.52 -26.18 69.60
C SER A 48 -15.40 -24.82 68.91
N LEU A 49 -14.61 -23.88 69.48
CA LEU A 49 -14.33 -22.58 68.88
C LEU A 49 -13.53 -22.72 67.57
N ILE A 50 -12.49 -23.57 67.58
CA ILE A 50 -11.67 -23.87 66.40
C ILE A 50 -12.51 -24.52 65.29
N LEU A 51 -13.38 -25.48 65.63
CA LEU A 51 -14.27 -26.11 64.64
C LEU A 51 -15.26 -25.11 64.03
N LYS A 52 -15.72 -24.14 64.82
CA LYS A 52 -16.59 -23.08 64.34
C LYS A 52 -15.86 -22.14 63.37
N GLU A 53 -14.66 -21.66 63.74
CA GLU A 53 -13.83 -20.85 62.84
C GLU A 53 -13.46 -21.59 61.55
N LEU A 54 -13.15 -22.89 61.63
CA LEU A 54 -12.85 -23.70 60.45
C LEU A 54 -14.09 -23.85 59.55
N GLY A 55 -15.27 -23.97 60.16
CA GLY A 55 -16.56 -24.01 59.47
C GLY A 55 -16.90 -22.69 58.77
N ASP A 56 -16.62 -21.57 59.42
CA ASP A 56 -16.82 -20.22 58.90
C ASP A 56 -15.79 -19.92 57.78
N PHE A 57 -14.52 -20.24 57.98
CA PHE A 57 -13.48 -20.14 56.94
C PHE A 57 -13.80 -20.98 55.70
N ARG A 58 -14.32 -22.20 55.88
CA ARG A 58 -14.76 -23.05 54.77
C ARG A 58 -15.93 -22.42 54.02
N LYS A 59 -16.89 -21.82 54.73
CA LYS A 59 -18.02 -21.12 54.10
C LYS A 59 -17.53 -19.90 53.30
N ASP A 60 -16.68 -19.07 53.89
CA ASP A 60 -16.10 -17.90 53.23
C ASP A 60 -15.29 -18.31 52.00
N SER A 61 -14.48 -19.37 52.12
CA SER A 61 -13.71 -19.92 51.00
C SER A 61 -14.61 -20.45 49.89
N CYS A 62 -15.68 -21.19 50.21
CA CYS A 62 -16.64 -21.65 49.21
C CYS A 62 -17.36 -20.48 48.52
N GLN A 63 -17.68 -19.42 49.25
CA GLN A 63 -18.35 -18.22 48.71
C GLN A 63 -17.41 -17.40 47.81
N GLN A 64 -16.14 -17.27 48.20
CA GLN A 64 -15.12 -16.65 47.33
C GLN A 64 -14.88 -17.48 46.07
N LEU A 65 -14.77 -18.81 46.19
CA LEU A 65 -14.59 -19.70 45.04
C LEU A 65 -15.80 -19.68 44.11
N SER A 66 -17.03 -19.55 44.61
CA SER A 66 -18.21 -19.36 43.76
C SER A 66 -18.17 -18.02 43.03
N GLY A 67 -17.78 -16.93 43.71
CA GLY A 67 -17.62 -15.62 43.07
C GLY A 67 -16.57 -15.64 41.96
N ILE A 68 -15.41 -16.27 42.22
CA ILE A 68 -14.36 -16.45 41.22
C ILE A 68 -14.87 -17.28 40.03
N LYS A 69 -15.62 -18.37 40.28
CA LYS A 69 -16.20 -19.18 39.20
C LYS A 69 -17.16 -18.38 38.32
N GLU A 70 -18.00 -17.54 38.92
CA GLU A 70 -18.90 -16.66 38.17
C GLU A 70 -18.14 -15.64 37.32
N ASP A 71 -17.10 -15.02 37.88
CA ASP A 71 -16.28 -14.05 37.14
C ASP A 71 -15.47 -14.71 36.02
N ILE A 72 -14.96 -15.93 36.22
CA ILE A 72 -14.35 -16.74 35.16
C ILE A 72 -15.37 -16.98 34.04
N ASN A 73 -16.61 -17.34 34.36
CA ASN A 73 -17.64 -17.56 33.35
C ASN A 73 -17.99 -16.27 32.57
N LYS A 74 -18.07 -15.12 33.26
CA LYS A 74 -18.27 -13.82 32.60
C LYS A 74 -17.10 -13.45 31.68
N ILE A 75 -15.86 -13.71 32.12
CA ILE A 75 -14.65 -13.46 31.32
C ILE A 75 -14.64 -14.37 30.10
N ASN A 76 -14.93 -15.67 30.25
CA ASN A 76 -14.99 -16.61 29.14
C ASN A 76 -16.02 -16.17 28.09
N LYS A 77 -17.21 -15.74 28.51
CA LYS A 77 -18.23 -15.24 27.58
C LYS A 77 -17.75 -13.98 26.83
N ARG A 78 -17.14 -13.02 27.53
CA ARG A 78 -16.58 -11.82 26.91
C ARG A 78 -15.40 -12.13 25.98
N MET A 79 -14.63 -13.16 26.31
CA MET A 79 -13.51 -13.65 25.49
C MET A 79 -14.05 -14.25 24.18
N GLU A 80 -15.06 -15.10 24.26
CA GLU A 80 -15.73 -15.69 23.09
C GLU A 80 -16.32 -14.61 22.17
N GLU A 81 -17.04 -13.64 22.73
CA GLU A 81 -17.55 -12.48 21.97
C GLU A 81 -16.42 -11.65 21.32
N ALA A 82 -15.26 -11.54 21.98
CA ALA A 82 -14.11 -10.84 21.42
C ALA A 82 -13.44 -11.64 20.29
N GLU A 83 -13.31 -12.96 20.45
CA GLU A 83 -12.77 -13.87 19.45
C GLU A 83 -13.63 -13.86 18.19
N GLU A 84 -14.96 -13.95 18.30
CA GLU A 84 -15.88 -13.84 17.16
C GLU A 84 -15.75 -12.51 16.42
N ARG A 85 -15.62 -11.39 17.18
CA ARG A 85 -15.42 -10.06 16.58
C ARG A 85 -14.07 -9.94 15.88
N ILE A 86 -13.03 -10.56 16.43
CA ILE A 86 -11.69 -10.59 15.82
C ILE A 86 -11.74 -11.40 14.53
N ASP A 87 -12.33 -12.60 14.54
CA ASP A 87 -12.45 -13.45 13.36
C ASP A 87 -13.22 -12.76 12.22
N ALA A 88 -14.34 -12.10 12.56
CA ALA A 88 -15.10 -11.29 11.60
C ALA A 88 -14.29 -10.10 11.05
N ALA A 89 -13.47 -9.46 11.90
CA ALA A 89 -12.60 -8.37 11.48
C ALA A 89 -11.46 -8.86 10.58
N GLU A 90 -10.84 -10.00 10.89
CA GLU A 90 -9.77 -10.61 10.11
C GLU A 90 -10.28 -11.04 8.73
N THR A 91 -11.43 -11.72 8.67
CA THR A 91 -12.08 -12.08 7.40
C THR A 91 -12.35 -10.84 6.55
N ARG A 92 -12.86 -9.77 7.17
CA ARG A 92 -13.08 -8.50 6.47
C ARG A 92 -11.75 -7.93 5.95
N ILE A 93 -10.70 -7.87 6.78
CA ILE A 93 -9.38 -7.37 6.39
C ILE A 93 -8.84 -8.13 5.17
N GLN A 94 -8.88 -9.46 5.19
CA GLN A 94 -8.44 -10.27 4.04
C GLN A 94 -9.22 -9.92 2.77
N SER A 95 -10.55 -9.77 2.85
CA SER A 95 -11.34 -9.34 1.69
C SER A 95 -10.94 -7.95 1.16
N TRP A 96 -10.61 -7.01 2.05
CA TRP A 96 -10.15 -5.68 1.68
C TRP A 96 -8.77 -5.72 1.02
N GLU A 97 -7.86 -6.54 1.53
CA GLU A 97 -6.53 -6.74 0.93
C GLU A 97 -6.62 -7.28 -0.50
N GLU A 98 -7.53 -8.23 -0.75
CA GLU A 98 -7.79 -8.76 -2.09
C GLU A 98 -8.32 -7.67 -3.04
N VAL A 99 -9.31 -6.89 -2.59
CA VAL A 99 -9.88 -5.79 -3.37
C VAL A 99 -8.82 -4.72 -3.66
N VAL A 100 -8.03 -4.33 -2.66
CA VAL A 100 -6.96 -3.34 -2.82
C VAL A 100 -5.89 -3.85 -3.79
N SER A 101 -5.49 -5.12 -3.68
CA SER A 101 -4.56 -5.75 -4.63
C SER A 101 -5.11 -5.73 -6.06
N GLY A 102 -6.40 -6.02 -6.24
CA GLY A 102 -7.09 -5.90 -7.52
C GLY A 102 -7.09 -4.48 -8.07
N LEU A 103 -7.40 -3.49 -7.22
CA LEU A 103 -7.42 -2.07 -7.59
C LEU A 103 -6.04 -1.56 -8.00
N VAL A 104 -4.99 -1.91 -7.27
CA VAL A 104 -3.61 -1.53 -7.61
C VAL A 104 -3.22 -2.11 -8.98
N LYS A 105 -3.55 -3.37 -9.26
CA LYS A 105 -3.30 -3.98 -10.57
C LYS A 105 -4.04 -3.26 -11.68
N LEU A 106 -5.31 -2.93 -11.46
CA LEU A 106 -6.12 -2.20 -12.42
C LEU A 106 -5.56 -0.80 -12.67
N GLN A 107 -5.15 -0.08 -11.61
CA GLN A 107 -4.54 1.23 -11.71
C GLN A 107 -3.28 1.20 -12.58
N VAL A 108 -2.38 0.24 -12.35
CA VAL A 108 -1.16 0.10 -13.16
C VAL A 108 -1.51 -0.17 -14.64
N GLN A 109 -2.53 -0.99 -14.90
CA GLN A 109 -2.98 -1.27 -16.26
C GLN A 109 -3.61 -0.05 -16.94
N THR A 110 -4.43 0.73 -16.22
CA THR A 110 -5.07 1.92 -16.76
C THR A 110 -4.04 3.01 -17.03
N GLU A 111 -3.10 3.24 -16.12
CA GLU A 111 -1.98 4.17 -16.31
C GLU A 111 -1.13 3.80 -17.53
N ALA A 112 -0.84 2.51 -17.72
CA ALA A 112 -0.12 2.03 -18.90
C ALA A 112 -0.90 2.28 -20.20
N LYS A 113 -2.21 2.02 -20.21
CA LYS A 113 -3.08 2.29 -21.37
C LYS A 113 -3.17 3.79 -21.67
N LEU A 114 -3.33 4.63 -20.64
CA LEU A 114 -3.36 6.10 -20.80
C LEU A 114 -2.05 6.61 -21.39
N THR A 115 -0.91 6.11 -20.90
CA THR A 115 0.41 6.49 -21.42
C THR A 115 0.58 6.08 -22.88
N ASP A 116 0.10 4.90 -23.29
CA ASP A 116 0.15 4.47 -24.69
C ASP A 116 -0.78 5.30 -25.60
N LEU A 117 -2.00 5.60 -25.15
CA LEU A 117 -2.93 6.46 -25.89
C LEU A 117 -2.36 7.87 -26.05
N GLU A 118 -1.84 8.47 -24.98
CA GLU A 118 -1.18 9.77 -25.03
C GLU A 118 0.07 9.73 -25.93
N GLY A 119 0.83 8.64 -25.86
CA GLY A 119 1.95 8.42 -26.76
C GLY A 119 1.54 8.39 -28.23
N ARG A 120 0.42 7.73 -28.56
CA ARG A 120 -0.17 7.64 -29.91
C ARG A 120 -0.65 8.99 -30.44
N THR A 121 -1.37 9.75 -29.62
CA THR A 121 -1.89 11.08 -30.02
C THR A 121 -0.78 12.10 -30.24
N ARG A 122 0.36 11.94 -29.56
CA ARG A 122 1.52 12.84 -29.69
C ARG A 122 2.57 12.38 -30.71
N ARG A 123 2.39 11.25 -31.41
CA ARG A 123 3.43 10.71 -32.34
C ARG A 123 3.77 11.66 -33.47
N GLU A 124 2.78 12.42 -33.93
CA GLU A 124 2.91 13.41 -35.01
C GLU A 124 3.30 14.79 -34.49
N ASN A 125 3.44 14.94 -33.17
CA ASN A 125 3.78 16.19 -32.53
C ASN A 125 5.30 16.35 -32.37
N VAL A 126 5.73 17.60 -32.46
CA VAL A 126 7.09 18.06 -32.22
C VAL A 126 7.04 19.21 -31.24
N ARG A 127 8.07 19.29 -30.39
CA ARG A 127 8.26 20.37 -29.44
C ARG A 127 9.49 21.18 -29.81
N ILE A 128 9.30 22.49 -29.96
CA ILE A 128 10.37 23.45 -30.27
C ILE A 128 10.67 24.28 -29.03
N TYR A 129 11.94 24.35 -28.64
CA TYR A 129 12.43 25.05 -27.46
C TYR A 129 13.33 26.22 -27.87
N GLY A 130 13.39 27.26 -27.04
CA GLY A 130 14.33 28.39 -27.22
C GLY A 130 13.79 29.56 -28.05
N VAL A 131 12.50 29.55 -28.40
CA VAL A 131 11.84 30.67 -29.10
C VAL A 131 11.33 31.69 -28.10
N GLU A 132 11.77 32.94 -28.23
CA GLU A 132 11.36 34.04 -27.35
C GLU A 132 9.83 34.21 -27.28
N GLU A 133 9.33 34.54 -26.09
CA GLU A 133 7.92 34.83 -25.88
C GLU A 133 7.52 36.07 -26.70
N GLY A 134 6.49 35.95 -27.54
CA GLY A 134 6.00 37.06 -28.36
C GLY A 134 6.71 37.24 -29.70
N ALA A 135 7.71 36.42 -30.05
CA ALA A 135 8.33 36.43 -31.37
C ALA A 135 7.32 36.13 -32.51
N GLU A 136 6.23 35.44 -32.17
CA GLU A 136 5.13 35.05 -33.05
C GLU A 136 4.20 36.23 -33.38
N ALA A 137 4.23 37.34 -32.63
CA ALA A 137 3.25 38.42 -32.72
C ALA A 137 3.29 39.19 -34.05
N MET A 138 4.42 39.12 -34.78
CA MET A 138 4.57 39.76 -36.09
C MET A 138 4.00 38.91 -37.24
N SER A 139 3.70 37.63 -37.00
CA SER A 139 3.21 36.70 -38.02
C SER A 139 1.69 36.60 -37.96
N THR A 140 1.06 36.36 -39.12
CA THR A 140 -0.40 36.22 -39.24
C THR A 140 -0.98 35.10 -38.36
N SER A 141 -0.20 34.04 -38.12
CA SER A 141 -0.55 32.96 -37.22
C SER A 141 0.70 32.29 -36.65
N VAL A 142 0.54 31.55 -35.55
CA VAL A 142 1.62 30.72 -34.98
C VAL A 142 2.09 29.66 -35.97
N ILE A 143 1.20 29.18 -36.85
CA ILE A 143 1.56 28.23 -37.91
C ILE A 143 2.53 28.87 -38.90
N ALA A 144 2.19 30.05 -39.43
CA ALA A 144 3.04 30.77 -40.38
C ALA A 144 4.42 31.09 -39.79
N PHE A 145 4.45 31.48 -38.51
CA PHE A 145 5.71 31.69 -37.79
C PHE A 145 6.56 30.42 -37.71
N VAL A 146 5.96 29.29 -37.34
CA VAL A 146 6.66 28.01 -37.23
C VAL A 146 7.17 27.53 -38.59
N GLU A 147 6.39 27.72 -39.66
CA GLU A 147 6.83 27.40 -41.02
C GLU A 147 8.07 28.20 -41.40
N GLU A 148 8.04 29.52 -41.22
CA GLU A 148 9.18 30.39 -41.50
C GLU A 148 10.40 30.01 -40.65
N LEU A 149 10.20 29.72 -39.36
CA LEU A 149 11.24 29.32 -38.43
C LEU A 149 11.92 28.02 -38.88
N LEU A 150 11.15 26.99 -39.24
CA LEU A 150 11.68 25.70 -39.65
C LEU A 150 12.31 25.76 -41.05
N ILE A 151 11.72 26.50 -41.99
CA ILE A 151 12.27 26.71 -43.33
C ILE A 151 13.64 27.39 -43.24
N LYS A 152 13.74 28.50 -42.49
CA LYS A 152 15.00 29.25 -42.33
C LYS A 152 16.02 28.47 -41.51
N GLY A 153 15.60 27.84 -40.41
CA GLY A 153 16.51 27.13 -39.51
C GLY A 153 17.07 25.82 -40.07
N LEU A 154 16.24 25.08 -40.80
CA LEU A 154 16.57 23.73 -41.29
C LEU A 154 16.78 23.66 -42.81
N GLU A 155 16.73 24.80 -43.52
CA GLU A 155 16.86 24.87 -44.98
C GLU A 155 15.87 23.93 -45.69
N LEU A 156 14.59 24.00 -45.28
CA LEU A 156 13.51 23.17 -45.83
C LEU A 156 12.80 23.89 -46.97
N THR A 157 12.18 23.14 -47.87
CA THR A 157 11.37 23.71 -48.95
C THR A 157 9.96 24.05 -48.44
N PRO A 158 9.37 25.21 -48.83
CA PRO A 158 8.15 25.72 -48.22
C PRO A 158 6.93 24.79 -48.32
N SER A 159 6.83 24.02 -49.41
CA SER A 159 5.70 23.13 -49.69
C SER A 159 5.71 21.83 -48.88
N THR A 160 6.72 21.59 -48.03
CA THR A 160 6.90 20.28 -47.38
C THR A 160 6.27 20.17 -46.00
N LEU A 161 6.14 21.26 -45.24
CA LEU A 161 5.94 21.15 -43.79
C LEU A 161 4.54 20.66 -43.35
N GLN A 162 3.48 20.89 -44.14
CA GLN A 162 2.11 20.41 -43.88
C GLN A 162 1.74 20.39 -42.37
N ILE A 163 1.67 21.58 -41.76
CA ILE A 163 1.38 21.74 -40.33
C ILE A 163 -0.13 21.83 -40.12
N GLU A 164 -0.69 20.95 -39.29
CA GLU A 164 -2.12 20.95 -38.96
C GLU A 164 -2.43 21.97 -37.84
N ARG A 165 -1.57 22.01 -36.82
CA ARG A 165 -1.77 22.88 -35.66
C ARG A 165 -0.44 23.28 -35.05
N ALA A 166 -0.31 24.55 -34.71
CA ALA A 166 0.82 25.05 -33.93
C ALA A 166 0.31 25.96 -32.81
N HIS A 167 0.85 25.79 -31.61
CA HIS A 167 0.52 26.63 -30.47
C HIS A 167 1.64 26.60 -29.44
N ARG A 168 1.73 27.65 -28.63
CA ARG A 168 2.62 27.66 -27.46
C ARG A 168 2.04 26.76 -26.36
N ALA A 169 2.91 26.14 -25.57
CA ALA A 169 2.47 25.30 -24.46
C ALA A 169 1.52 26.06 -23.53
N LEU A 170 0.43 25.41 -23.13
CA LEU A 170 -0.66 25.96 -22.30
C LEU A 170 -0.29 26.10 -20.81
N VAL A 171 0.96 26.50 -20.54
CA VAL A 171 1.48 26.77 -19.20
C VAL A 171 1.45 28.28 -18.97
N PRO A 172 1.26 28.77 -17.72
CA PRO A 172 1.36 30.19 -17.41
C PRO A 172 2.62 30.82 -18.01
N LYS A 173 2.50 32.08 -18.46
CA LYS A 173 3.62 32.80 -19.06
C LYS A 173 4.73 32.96 -18.00
N PRO A 174 5.95 32.46 -18.27
CA PRO A 174 7.05 32.58 -17.33
C PRO A 174 7.55 34.03 -17.24
N PRO A 175 8.24 34.39 -16.14
CA PRO A 175 8.97 35.67 -16.04
C PRO A 175 9.99 35.83 -17.18
N ALA A 176 10.36 37.08 -17.49
CA ALA A 176 11.29 37.38 -18.60
C ALA A 176 12.67 36.72 -18.47
N GLU A 177 13.11 36.45 -17.23
CA GLU A 177 14.39 35.81 -16.91
C GLU A 177 14.36 34.28 -17.01
N ALA A 178 13.16 33.68 -17.01
CA ALA A 178 13.00 32.24 -17.09
C ALA A 178 12.98 31.73 -18.55
N SER A 179 13.15 30.42 -18.72
CA SER A 179 13.12 29.80 -20.05
C SER A 179 11.77 30.03 -20.73
N PRO A 180 11.73 30.45 -22.00
CA PRO A 180 10.47 30.67 -22.70
C PRO A 180 9.69 29.37 -22.88
N ARG A 181 8.37 29.44 -22.99
CA ARG A 181 7.54 28.25 -23.25
C ARG A 181 7.90 27.63 -24.59
N SER A 182 7.82 26.31 -24.66
CA SER A 182 8.01 25.58 -25.91
C SER A 182 6.80 25.73 -26.83
N LEU A 183 7.02 25.65 -28.14
CA LEU A 183 5.96 25.50 -29.13
C LEU A 183 5.66 24.02 -29.36
N VAL A 184 4.38 23.68 -29.45
CA VAL A 184 3.88 22.35 -29.79
C VAL A 184 3.29 22.41 -31.19
N VAL A 185 3.84 21.60 -32.08
CA VAL A 185 3.52 21.59 -33.51
C VAL A 185 3.05 20.19 -33.89
N LYS A 186 1.84 20.08 -34.45
CA LYS A 186 1.29 18.85 -35.00
C LYS A 186 1.44 18.87 -36.52
N PHE A 187 2.11 17.87 -37.05
CA PHE A 187 2.26 17.64 -38.48
C PHE A 187 1.13 16.74 -39.00
N SER A 188 0.67 16.99 -40.23
CA SER A 188 -0.29 16.09 -40.89
C SER A 188 0.32 14.76 -41.34
N SER A 189 1.66 14.68 -41.43
CA SER A 189 2.39 13.50 -41.88
C SER A 189 3.49 13.13 -40.91
N PHE A 190 3.45 11.89 -40.40
CA PHE A 190 4.49 11.35 -39.54
C PHE A 190 5.88 11.36 -40.20
N LYS A 191 5.94 11.06 -41.51
CA LYS A 191 7.21 11.06 -42.28
C LYS A 191 7.85 12.45 -42.29
N MET A 192 7.04 13.48 -42.54
CA MET A 192 7.52 14.86 -42.54
C MET A 192 8.08 15.26 -41.18
N LYS A 193 7.35 14.93 -40.11
CA LYS A 193 7.80 15.14 -38.74
C LYS A 193 9.14 14.45 -38.44
N GLU A 194 9.33 13.21 -38.89
CA GLU A 194 10.61 12.51 -38.71
C GLU A 194 11.76 13.19 -39.46
N ASP A 195 11.53 13.64 -40.69
CA ASP A 195 12.55 14.30 -41.50
C ASP A 195 12.97 15.64 -40.90
N VAL A 196 12.02 16.41 -40.38
CA VAL A 196 12.27 17.66 -39.63
C VAL A 196 13.15 17.38 -38.41
N ILE A 197 12.80 16.37 -37.60
CA ILE A 197 13.58 16.03 -36.39
C ILE A 197 14.98 15.54 -36.76
N LYS A 198 15.11 14.66 -37.76
CA LYS A 198 16.41 14.15 -38.22
C LYS A 198 17.32 15.30 -38.64
N LYS A 199 16.82 16.24 -39.45
CA LYS A 199 17.59 17.42 -39.87
C LYS A 199 17.98 18.33 -38.70
N ALA A 200 17.06 18.54 -37.76
CA ALA A 200 17.35 19.34 -36.57
C ALA A 200 18.43 18.71 -35.68
N TRP A 201 18.41 17.38 -35.51
CA TRP A 201 19.41 16.66 -34.74
C TRP A 201 20.77 16.59 -35.45
N GLN A 202 20.78 16.45 -36.78
CA GLN A 202 22.01 16.52 -37.58
C GLN A 202 22.70 17.88 -37.42
N LYS A 203 21.94 18.98 -37.42
CA LYS A 203 22.46 20.34 -37.17
C LYS A 203 22.78 20.62 -35.70
N LYS A 204 22.40 19.74 -34.75
CA LYS A 204 22.50 19.93 -33.29
C LYS A 204 21.77 21.19 -32.79
N GLY A 205 20.60 21.45 -33.39
CA GLY A 205 19.83 22.69 -33.23
C GLY A 205 20.21 23.75 -34.25
N PHE A 206 19.49 24.87 -34.25
CA PHE A 206 19.77 26.02 -35.13
C PHE A 206 19.62 27.33 -34.35
N TYR A 207 20.09 28.44 -34.90
CA TYR A 207 19.98 29.75 -34.27
C TYR A 207 18.87 30.57 -34.91
N PHE A 208 18.08 31.25 -34.08
CA PHE A 208 17.06 32.21 -34.50
C PHE A 208 17.15 33.43 -33.59
N LYS A 209 17.35 34.62 -34.17
CA LYS A 209 17.53 35.88 -33.42
C LYS A 209 18.53 35.73 -32.25
N GLU A 210 19.71 35.18 -32.56
CA GLU A 210 20.80 34.96 -31.59
C GLU A 210 20.53 33.93 -30.47
N ARG A 211 19.33 33.32 -30.41
CA ARG A 211 19.03 32.22 -29.49
C ARG A 211 19.11 30.87 -30.17
N LYS A 212 19.62 29.89 -29.42
CA LYS A 212 19.64 28.50 -29.86
C LYS A 212 18.23 27.89 -29.74
N VAL A 213 17.71 27.43 -30.87
CA VAL A 213 16.46 26.70 -30.99
C VAL A 213 16.73 25.21 -31.12
N ASN A 214 16.04 24.42 -30.29
CA ASN A 214 16.13 22.97 -30.31
C ASN A 214 14.77 22.36 -30.66
N VAL A 215 14.79 21.28 -31.42
CA VAL A 215 13.59 20.56 -31.86
C VAL A 215 13.68 19.13 -31.35
N ASP A 216 12.63 18.68 -30.67
CA ASP A 216 12.54 17.32 -30.12
C ASP A 216 11.13 16.75 -30.28
N HIS A 217 10.99 15.46 -30.04
CA HIS A 217 9.70 14.80 -29.97
C HIS A 217 8.87 15.30 -28.78
N ASP A 218 7.55 15.39 -28.96
CA ASP A 218 6.61 15.62 -27.86
C ASP A 218 6.26 14.28 -27.19
N TYR A 219 7.05 13.87 -26.19
CA TYR A 219 6.77 12.65 -25.44
C TYR A 219 5.72 12.85 -24.35
N ALA A 220 4.96 11.79 -24.05
CA ALA A 220 4.12 11.74 -22.86
C ALA A 220 4.97 11.97 -21.59
N PRO A 221 4.46 12.65 -20.56
CA PRO A 221 5.22 13.01 -19.36
C PRO A 221 5.91 11.82 -18.68
N GLU A 222 5.22 10.68 -18.59
CA GLU A 222 5.74 9.46 -17.99
C GLU A 222 6.92 8.88 -18.80
N LEU A 223 6.81 8.87 -20.13
CA LEU A 223 7.92 8.45 -20.99
C LEU A 223 9.10 9.43 -20.90
N GLN A 224 8.84 10.73 -20.79
CA GLN A 224 9.88 11.75 -20.60
C GLN A 224 10.60 11.57 -19.25
N ARG A 225 9.88 11.19 -18.19
CA ARG A 225 10.47 10.83 -16.88
C ARG A 225 11.41 9.63 -17.00
N ARG A 226 10.95 8.54 -17.62
CA ARG A 226 11.78 7.33 -17.85
C ARG A 226 13.02 7.62 -18.69
N ARG A 227 12.90 8.44 -19.74
CA ARG A 227 14.04 8.86 -20.56
C ARG A 227 15.08 9.67 -19.77
N ARG A 228 14.64 10.54 -18.85
CA ARG A 228 15.55 11.28 -17.96
C ARG A 228 16.31 10.33 -17.02
N GLN A 229 15.59 9.42 -16.37
CA GLN A 229 16.21 8.40 -15.50
C GLN A 229 17.23 7.54 -16.26
N TYR A 230 16.88 7.12 -17.48
CA TYR A 230 17.81 6.37 -18.33
C TYR A 230 19.03 7.20 -18.74
N ALA A 231 18.86 8.49 -19.06
CA ALA A 231 19.96 9.37 -19.41
C ALA A 231 20.95 9.55 -18.24
N GLU A 232 20.45 9.70 -17.02
CA GLU A 232 21.26 9.76 -15.80
C GLU A 232 22.04 8.46 -15.57
N ALA A 233 21.37 7.31 -15.70
CA ALA A 233 22.02 6.00 -15.56
C ALA A 233 23.11 5.79 -16.64
N ARG A 234 22.84 6.20 -17.88
CA ARG A 234 23.82 6.14 -18.98
C ARG A 234 25.03 7.03 -18.71
N LEU A 235 24.83 8.23 -18.19
CA LEU A 235 25.92 9.14 -17.84
C LEU A 235 26.81 8.56 -16.74
N ARG A 236 26.22 8.01 -15.67
CA ARG A 236 26.96 7.34 -14.59
C ARG A 236 27.81 6.19 -15.11
N ARG A 237 27.26 5.37 -16.02
CA ARG A 237 28.00 4.28 -16.66
C ARG A 237 29.24 4.79 -17.42
N GLN A 238 29.09 5.89 -18.17
CA GLN A 238 30.20 6.47 -18.93
C GLN A 238 31.30 7.07 -18.03
N GLN A 239 30.94 7.53 -16.83
CA GLN A 239 31.88 8.07 -15.85
C GLN A 239 32.66 6.98 -15.09
N GLN A 240 32.10 5.77 -14.96
CA GLN A 240 32.75 4.63 -14.30
C GLN A 240 33.70 3.84 -15.22
N THR A 241 33.67 4.09 -16.53
CA THR A 241 34.52 3.44 -17.53
C THR A 241 35.84 4.17 -17.78
N TRP A 242 36.34 4.95 -16.80
CA TRP A 242 37.63 5.64 -16.83
C TRP A 242 38.42 5.35 -15.56
#